data_AF-A0AB32WC02-F1
#
_entry.id   AF-A0AB32WC02-F1
#
_cell.length_a   1.000
_cell.length_b   1.000
_cell.length_c   1.000
_cell.angle_alpha   90.00
_cell.angle_beta   90.00
_cell.angle_gamma   90.00
#
_symmetry.space_group_name_H-M   'P 1'
#
loop_
_entity.id
_entity.type
_entity.pdbx_description
1 polymer ?
#
loop_
_entity_poly.entity_id
_entity_poly.type
_entity_poly.pdbx_seq_one_letter_code
_entity_poly.pdbx_strand_id
1 'polypeptide(L)'
;MHRFLSISSKSTFLRNRKQLHLPFTCPISCATPNGHSCFHYLNQKSASLGSRIGLHRLFSSGYFPNRFNLREHERDGNGFLRLKGLVGEVRSFSSEADRESIEYDVVIVGAGPAGLSAAIRFKQLCQEKNADFSVCVVEKGAEVGAHIISGNVFEPRALNELLPQWKQEEAPINVPVSSDKFWFLTKDRAISLPCPFNNKGNYVISLSQLVRWMGVKAEELGVEIYPGFAASEILYDAENKVIGIGTNDMGIAKDGSKKENFQRGVALKGRITLLAEGCRGSLSQKMMKKYKLRENVQAQHQTYALGIKEVWEIDENKHKPGAVLHTLGWPLDSKTYGGSFVYHMQDRQISIGLVVALNYHNPFLNPYEEFQKLKHHPSIRPLLEGGTVLQYGARTLNEGGFQSVPYPVFPGGAIIGCSAGFLNVPKIKGTHTAMKSGMLAAETTFGVLHEGSNMEAYWDALRDSWVWEELHKARNYRPAFEYGLFPGLAISALEHYVLKGKSPFTLKHGKPDHEATNVARLHSPIQYPKPDGILSFDVPTSLHSGT
;
A
#
# COMPACT_ATOMS: atom_id res chain seq x y z
N MET A 1 -12.51 2.40 -61.08
CA MET A 1 -13.22 2.78 -62.33
C MET A 1 -14.17 3.92 -62.03
N HIS A 2 -13.90 5.05 -62.68
CA HIS A 2 -14.66 6.29 -62.84
C HIS A 2 -16.04 6.47 -62.15
N ARG A 3 -16.17 7.60 -61.42
CA ARG A 3 -17.21 8.61 -61.70
C ARG A 3 -16.66 10.01 -61.39
N PHE A 4 -16.94 10.92 -62.32
CA PHE A 4 -16.45 12.28 -62.48
C PHE A 4 -17.57 13.30 -62.11
N LEU A 5 -17.17 14.45 -61.54
CA LEU A 5 -17.67 15.85 -61.67
C LEU A 5 -19.16 16.18 -61.34
N SER A 6 -19.53 17.35 -60.79
CA SER A 6 -18.97 18.70 -60.99
C SER A 6 -19.43 19.77 -59.93
N ILE A 7 -18.50 20.71 -59.61
CA ILE A 7 -18.57 22.21 -59.60
C ILE A 7 -19.48 22.93 -58.56
N SER A 8 -18.92 23.60 -57.52
CA SER A 8 -18.51 25.04 -57.32
C SER A 8 -19.64 25.99 -56.84
N SER A 9 -19.47 26.91 -55.87
CA SER A 9 -18.47 27.98 -55.76
C SER A 9 -18.34 28.57 -54.32
N LYS A 10 -17.29 29.39 -54.12
CA LYS A 10 -16.83 30.07 -52.89
C LYS A 10 -17.38 31.51 -52.76
N SER A 11 -17.51 32.02 -51.53
CA SER A 11 -17.16 33.40 -51.11
C SER A 11 -17.00 33.43 -49.56
N THR A 12 -15.84 33.67 -48.96
CA THR A 12 -15.11 34.93 -48.64
C THR A 12 -15.90 35.95 -47.81
N PHE A 13 -15.54 36.14 -46.53
CA PHE A 13 -15.56 37.47 -45.88
C PHE A 13 -14.61 37.54 -44.67
N LEU A 14 -13.70 38.51 -44.72
CA LEU A 14 -12.76 38.96 -43.69
C LEU A 14 -13.44 39.96 -42.74
N ARG A 15 -13.00 40.05 -41.47
CA ARG A 15 -12.85 41.33 -40.76
C ARG A 15 -11.97 41.27 -39.49
N ASN A 16 -10.80 41.89 -39.63
CA ASN A 16 -9.98 42.66 -38.68
C ASN A 16 -10.41 42.79 -37.21
N ARG A 17 -9.43 42.64 -36.30
CA ARG A 17 -9.13 43.66 -35.27
C ARG A 17 -7.68 43.59 -34.73
N LYS A 18 -6.94 44.63 -35.14
CA LYS A 18 -5.76 45.36 -34.62
C LYS A 18 -4.96 44.86 -33.40
N GLN A 19 -3.65 44.92 -33.65
CA GLN A 19 -2.46 45.01 -32.78
C GLN A 19 -2.55 45.96 -31.57
N LEU A 20 -1.73 45.66 -30.55
CA LEU A 20 -0.85 46.63 -29.87
C LEU A 20 0.32 45.89 -29.18
N HIS A 21 1.54 46.20 -29.62
CA HIS A 21 2.81 45.94 -28.94
C HIS A 21 3.21 47.21 -28.18
N LEU A 22 3.85 47.07 -27.01
CA LEU A 22 5.20 47.60 -26.66
C LEU A 22 5.52 47.39 -25.16
N PRO A 23 6.81 47.42 -24.75
CA PRO A 23 7.38 46.70 -23.61
C PRO A 23 7.71 47.63 -22.44
N PHE A 24 7.99 47.09 -21.25
CA PHE A 24 8.75 47.83 -20.25
C PHE A 24 9.72 46.98 -19.42
N THR A 25 10.84 47.65 -19.18
CA THR A 25 12.11 47.34 -18.54
C THR A 25 12.06 47.15 -17.03
N CYS A 26 13.08 46.45 -16.53
CA CYS A 26 13.53 46.38 -15.13
C CYS A 26 13.80 47.76 -14.50
N PRO A 27 13.75 47.88 -13.15
CA PRO A 27 14.92 48.42 -12.47
C PRO A 27 15.29 47.73 -11.14
N ILE A 28 16.45 48.16 -10.65
CA ILE A 28 17.37 47.60 -9.65
C ILE A 28 17.01 47.96 -8.18
N SER A 29 17.40 47.05 -7.27
CA SER A 29 17.71 47.11 -5.81
C SER A 29 17.12 48.16 -4.86
N CYS A 30 16.69 47.70 -3.68
CA CYS A 30 17.03 48.28 -2.37
C CYS A 30 16.84 47.23 -1.26
N ALA A 31 17.70 47.26 -0.23
CA ALA A 31 17.82 46.27 0.83
C ALA A 31 17.37 46.80 2.21
N THR A 32 16.93 45.85 3.06
CA THR A 32 16.85 45.85 4.56
C THR A 32 15.66 46.58 5.26
N PRO A 33 15.41 46.36 6.59
CA PRO A 33 14.74 45.17 7.17
C PRO A 33 13.66 45.52 8.24
N ASN A 34 13.08 44.48 8.86
CA ASN A 34 12.23 44.46 10.08
C ASN A 34 10.71 44.59 9.91
N GLY A 35 9.98 43.69 10.60
CA GLY A 35 8.56 43.88 10.91
C GLY A 35 7.81 42.58 11.23
N HIS A 36 7.84 42.17 12.50
CA HIS A 36 6.90 41.21 13.10
C HIS A 36 5.44 41.66 12.99
N SER A 37 4.50 40.71 13.21
CA SER A 37 3.05 40.84 13.53
C SER A 37 2.17 40.19 12.44
N CYS A 38 1.10 39.44 12.68
CA CYS A 38 0.38 38.92 13.85
C CYS A 38 -0.62 37.91 13.28
N PHE A 39 -0.84 36.76 13.93
CA PHE A 39 -2.14 36.07 13.84
C PHE A 39 -2.47 35.49 15.21
N HIS A 40 -3.13 36.32 16.02
CA HIS A 40 -3.91 35.91 17.18
C HIS A 40 -5.31 36.48 16.96
N TYR A 41 -6.29 35.64 16.69
CA TYR A 41 -7.70 35.93 16.94
C TYR A 41 -8.48 34.62 16.97
N LEU A 42 -8.87 34.20 18.18
CA LEU A 42 -10.19 33.67 18.54
C LEU A 42 -10.10 32.94 19.89
N ASN A 43 -10.32 33.69 20.97
CA ASN A 43 -10.86 33.12 22.18
C ASN A 43 -11.56 34.23 22.98
N GLN A 44 -12.89 34.13 23.15
CA GLN A 44 -13.61 34.49 24.38
C GLN A 44 -15.13 34.42 24.19
N LYS A 45 -15.74 33.49 24.94
CA LYS A 45 -17.01 33.50 25.68
C LYS A 45 -17.22 32.02 26.09
N SER A 46 -17.40 31.61 27.34
CA SER A 46 -18.19 32.19 28.41
C SER A 46 -17.84 31.62 29.79
N ALA A 47 -17.80 32.53 30.76
CA ALA A 47 -18.25 32.49 32.16
C ALA A 47 -18.38 31.16 32.96
N SER A 48 -17.77 31.27 34.15
CA SER A 48 -17.89 30.51 35.39
C SER A 48 -19.29 30.37 35.97
N LEU A 49 -19.57 29.21 36.60
CA LEU A 49 -20.49 29.10 37.73
C LEU A 49 -19.86 28.21 38.83
N GLY A 50 -20.01 28.65 40.08
CA GLY A 50 -19.22 28.21 41.22
C GLY A 50 -19.73 27.00 42.03
N SER A 51 -18.82 26.59 42.91
CA SER A 51 -18.89 25.72 44.09
C SER A 51 -20.23 25.12 44.56
N ARG A 52 -20.18 23.83 44.95
CA ARG A 52 -20.75 23.35 46.23
C ARG A 52 -20.02 22.10 46.74
N ILE A 53 -19.57 22.19 47.99
CA ILE A 53 -19.00 21.13 48.83
C ILE A 53 -20.15 20.29 49.40
N GLY A 54 -19.98 18.97 49.43
CA GLY A 54 -20.90 18.04 50.10
C GLY A 54 -20.14 16.86 50.69
N LEU A 55 -19.99 16.86 52.01
CA LEU A 55 -19.46 15.76 52.83
C LEU A 55 -20.57 14.73 53.06
N HIS A 56 -20.33 13.43 52.88
CA HIS A 56 -21.11 12.39 53.57
C HIS A 56 -20.25 11.17 53.92
N ARG A 57 -20.57 10.56 55.06
CA ARG A 57 -19.82 9.62 55.89
C ARG A 57 -20.45 8.22 55.84
N LEU A 58 -19.61 7.20 56.09
CA LEU A 58 -19.91 5.82 56.61
C LEU A 58 -20.60 4.86 55.62
N PHE A 59 -20.37 3.53 55.55
CA PHE A 59 -20.06 2.49 56.56
C PHE A 59 -19.28 1.29 55.96
N SER A 60 -18.67 0.47 56.83
CA SER A 60 -17.95 -0.80 56.55
C SER A 60 -18.83 -2.02 56.84
N SER A 61 -18.64 -3.12 56.11
CA SER A 61 -18.80 -4.50 56.64
C SER A 61 -17.88 -5.47 55.90
N GLY A 62 -17.06 -6.22 56.65
CA GLY A 62 -16.22 -7.28 56.13
C GLY A 62 -16.91 -8.65 56.16
N TYR A 63 -16.37 -9.61 55.40
CA TYR A 63 -16.55 -11.05 55.60
C TYR A 63 -15.33 -11.81 55.08
N PHE A 64 -14.84 -12.74 55.90
CA PHE A 64 -13.76 -13.71 55.64
C PHE A 64 -14.29 -14.96 54.88
N PRO A 65 -13.41 -15.73 54.20
CA PRO A 65 -13.66 -17.14 53.94
C PRO A 65 -12.62 -18.09 54.57
N ASN A 66 -13.10 -19.33 54.72
CA ASN A 66 -12.57 -20.46 55.50
C ASN A 66 -11.46 -21.27 54.82
N ARG A 67 -10.72 -22.00 55.67
CA ARG A 67 -9.68 -23.03 55.41
C ARG A 67 -10.19 -24.27 54.68
N PHE A 68 -9.29 -24.94 53.95
CA PHE A 68 -9.20 -26.41 53.93
C PHE A 68 -7.74 -26.90 53.94
N ASN A 69 -7.55 -28.01 54.66
CA ASN A 69 -6.31 -28.72 55.02
C ASN A 69 -5.68 -29.50 53.85
N LEU A 70 -4.37 -29.83 53.97
CA LEU A 70 -3.88 -31.22 53.90
C LEU A 70 -2.40 -31.36 54.36
N ARG A 71 -2.17 -32.50 55.04
CA ARG A 71 -0.98 -33.07 55.69
C ARG A 71 0.14 -33.47 54.70
N GLU A 72 1.42 -33.27 55.05
CA GLU A 72 2.46 -34.28 55.45
C GLU A 72 2.62 -35.49 54.50
N HIS A 73 3.80 -36.03 54.16
CA HIS A 73 5.22 -35.68 54.22
C HIS A 73 5.94 -36.85 53.49
N GLU A 74 6.95 -36.62 52.63
CA GLU A 74 8.11 -37.52 52.47
C GLU A 74 9.18 -36.84 51.60
N ARG A 75 10.44 -36.99 52.02
CA ARG A 75 11.65 -36.39 51.42
C ARG A 75 12.31 -37.43 50.51
N ASP A 76 12.85 -36.99 49.37
CA ASP A 76 14.31 -37.06 49.16
C ASP A 76 14.75 -36.33 47.89
N GLY A 77 15.95 -35.73 47.96
CA GLY A 77 16.87 -35.63 46.83
C GLY A 77 16.80 -34.41 45.90
N ASN A 78 17.50 -33.34 46.28
CA ASN A 78 18.21 -32.38 45.41
C ASN A 78 17.59 -31.98 44.05
N GLY A 79 17.08 -30.74 43.99
CA GLY A 79 16.90 -30.04 42.71
C GLY A 79 16.02 -28.80 42.84
N PHE A 80 16.65 -27.64 42.95
CA PHE A 80 16.06 -26.30 43.04
C PHE A 80 14.73 -26.11 42.25
N LEU A 81 13.61 -25.98 42.96
CA LEU A 81 12.32 -25.55 42.42
C LEU A 81 11.92 -24.20 43.01
N ARG A 82 11.84 -23.21 42.12
CA ARG A 82 11.51 -21.80 42.36
C ARG A 82 10.01 -21.68 42.66
N LEU A 83 9.64 -21.49 43.93
CA LEU A 83 8.24 -21.28 44.33
C LEU A 83 7.76 -19.89 43.90
N LYS A 84 6.66 -19.85 43.15
CA LYS A 84 5.89 -18.64 42.81
C LYS A 84 5.28 -18.04 44.08
N GLY A 85 5.74 -16.85 44.45
CA GLY A 85 5.01 -15.95 45.34
C GLY A 85 4.01 -15.13 44.53
N LEU A 86 2.73 -15.26 44.88
CA LEU A 86 1.70 -14.25 44.59
C LEU A 86 2.04 -12.97 45.36
N VAL A 87 1.56 -11.84 44.84
CA VAL A 87 1.61 -10.46 45.36
C VAL A 87 2.63 -9.57 44.62
N GLY A 88 2.07 -8.67 43.83
CA GLY A 88 2.79 -7.67 43.04
C GLY A 88 1.96 -7.25 41.83
N GLU A 89 0.74 -6.76 42.09
CA GLU A 89 -0.03 -6.02 41.10
C GLU A 89 0.81 -4.78 40.75
N VAL A 90 1.56 -4.85 39.64
CA VAL A 90 2.29 -3.71 39.09
C VAL A 90 1.24 -2.76 38.53
N ARG A 91 0.67 -1.94 39.41
CA ARG A 91 -0.02 -0.71 39.00
C ARG A 91 1.04 0.24 38.49
N SER A 92 1.31 0.15 37.19
CA SER A 92 1.97 1.20 36.44
C SER A 92 1.01 2.39 36.34
N PHE A 93 0.91 3.20 37.39
CA PHE A 93 0.46 4.58 37.24
C PHE A 93 1.60 5.38 36.62
N SER A 94 1.73 5.28 35.29
CA SER A 94 2.55 6.22 34.54
C SER A 94 1.80 7.53 34.47
N SER A 95 2.29 8.55 35.16
CA SER A 95 1.90 9.95 35.01
C SER A 95 2.36 10.51 33.65
N GLU A 96 1.98 9.84 32.56
CA GLU A 96 2.10 10.44 31.23
C GLU A 96 0.88 11.31 31.02
N ALA A 97 1.10 12.57 30.62
CA ALA A 97 0.03 13.49 30.25
C ALA A 97 -1.02 12.78 29.37
N ASP A 98 -2.29 12.98 29.72
CA ASP A 98 -3.42 12.39 29.00
C ASP A 98 -3.27 12.66 27.50
N ARG A 99 -3.35 11.59 26.72
CA ARG A 99 -3.31 11.68 25.27
C ARG A 99 -4.61 12.33 24.80
N GLU A 100 -4.53 13.45 24.10
CA GLU A 100 -5.70 14.04 23.44
C GLU A 100 -6.37 12.98 22.55
N SER A 101 -7.69 12.84 22.67
CA SER A 101 -8.42 11.82 21.94
C SER A 101 -9.59 12.38 21.16
N ILE A 102 -9.74 11.90 19.93
CA ILE A 102 -10.86 12.20 19.03
C ILE A 102 -11.58 10.88 18.76
N GLU A 103 -12.92 10.91 18.77
CA GLU A 103 -13.76 9.72 18.59
C GLU A 103 -14.38 9.71 17.19
N TYR A 104 -14.35 8.53 16.57
CA TYR A 104 -14.96 8.23 15.28
C TYR A 104 -15.71 6.89 15.36
N ASP A 105 -16.63 6.63 14.44
CA ASP A 105 -17.22 5.30 14.29
C ASP A 105 -16.23 4.36 13.59
N VAL A 106 -15.58 4.84 12.54
CA VAL A 106 -14.61 4.06 11.76
C VAL A 106 -13.29 4.80 11.62
N VAL A 107 -12.20 4.13 12.00
CA VAL A 107 -10.82 4.62 11.81
C VAL A 107 -10.13 3.73 10.77
N ILE A 108 -9.59 4.34 9.72
CA ILE A 108 -8.91 3.65 8.62
C ILE A 108 -7.45 4.10 8.58
N VAL A 109 -6.52 3.14 8.60
CA VAL A 109 -5.08 3.41 8.58
C VAL A 109 -4.52 3.20 7.18
N GLY A 110 -4.27 4.30 6.46
CA GLY A 110 -3.65 4.33 5.13
C GLY A 110 -4.62 4.79 4.04
N ALA A 111 -4.30 5.89 3.35
CA ALA A 111 -5.07 6.43 2.23
C ALA A 111 -4.62 5.84 0.88
N GLY A 112 -4.39 4.53 0.85
CA GLY A 112 -4.17 3.77 -0.39
C GLY A 112 -5.48 3.32 -1.03
N PRO A 113 -5.43 2.56 -2.15
CA PRO A 113 -6.63 2.10 -2.85
C PRO A 113 -7.62 1.34 -1.96
N ALA A 114 -7.14 0.48 -1.04
CA ALA A 114 -8.01 -0.24 -0.13
C ALA A 114 -8.70 0.66 0.90
N GLY A 115 -7.95 1.55 1.55
CA GLY A 115 -8.47 2.42 2.59
C GLY A 115 -9.47 3.44 2.06
N LEU A 116 -9.15 4.08 0.92
CA LEU A 116 -10.06 5.02 0.26
C LEU A 116 -11.31 4.31 -0.28
N SER A 117 -11.17 3.11 -0.86
CA SER A 117 -12.34 2.33 -1.28
C SER A 117 -13.25 1.95 -0.11
N ALA A 118 -12.68 1.60 1.04
CA ALA A 118 -13.46 1.33 2.24
C ALA A 118 -14.19 2.59 2.74
N ALA A 119 -13.50 3.73 2.81
CA ALA A 119 -14.08 4.99 3.26
C ALA A 119 -15.24 5.45 2.36
N ILE A 120 -15.03 5.46 1.03
CA ILE A 120 -16.03 5.83 0.03
C ILE A 120 -17.24 4.91 0.13
N ARG A 121 -17.03 3.58 0.11
CA ARG A 121 -18.14 2.62 0.14
C ARG A 121 -18.94 2.73 1.43
N PHE A 122 -18.28 2.92 2.57
CA PHE A 122 -18.95 3.09 3.85
C PHE A 122 -19.83 4.34 3.87
N LYS A 123 -19.35 5.49 3.39
CA LYS A 123 -20.16 6.72 3.33
C LYS A 123 -21.28 6.65 2.29
N GLN A 124 -21.10 5.94 1.18
CA GLN A 124 -22.20 5.65 0.24
C GLN A 124 -23.33 4.89 0.95
N LEU A 125 -23.01 3.84 1.72
CA LEU A 125 -24.02 3.09 2.49
C LEU A 125 -24.70 3.96 3.55
N CYS A 126 -23.95 4.86 4.21
CA CYS A 126 -24.50 5.83 5.13
C CYS A 126 -25.56 6.72 4.46
N GLN A 127 -25.28 7.24 3.27
CA GLN A 127 -26.23 8.05 2.49
C GLN A 127 -27.43 7.21 2.03
N GLU A 128 -27.20 5.99 1.51
CA GLU A 128 -28.27 5.08 1.05
C GLU A 128 -29.25 4.70 2.17
N LYS A 129 -28.76 4.60 3.42
CA LYS A 129 -29.55 4.18 4.60
C LYS A 129 -29.91 5.33 5.54
N ASN A 130 -29.58 6.57 5.18
CA ASN A 130 -29.76 7.76 6.00
C ASN A 130 -29.19 7.59 7.43
N ALA A 131 -28.01 7.00 7.51
CA ALA A 131 -27.25 6.84 8.75
C ALA A 131 -26.14 7.88 8.83
N ASP A 132 -25.87 8.39 10.02
CA ASP A 132 -24.82 9.37 10.26
C ASP A 132 -23.71 8.75 11.09
N PHE A 133 -22.67 8.28 10.40
CA PHE A 133 -21.46 7.73 11.00
C PHE A 133 -20.22 8.50 10.54
N SER A 134 -19.32 8.70 11.49
CA SER A 134 -18.07 9.43 11.32
C SER A 134 -16.94 8.50 10.86
N VAL A 135 -16.16 8.95 9.87
CA VAL A 135 -15.06 8.16 9.29
C VAL A 135 -13.80 9.00 9.22
N CYS A 136 -12.72 8.49 9.81
CA CYS A 136 -11.40 9.08 9.76
C CYS A 136 -10.44 8.19 8.98
N VAL A 137 -9.68 8.76 8.04
CA VAL A 137 -8.57 8.10 7.34
C VAL A 137 -7.26 8.81 7.71
N VAL A 138 -6.30 8.09 8.28
CA VAL A 138 -4.95 8.62 8.51
C VAL A 138 -3.97 8.17 7.43
N GLU A 139 -3.13 9.08 6.96
CA GLU A 139 -2.09 8.82 5.96
C GLU A 139 -0.75 9.38 6.42
N LYS A 140 0.31 8.57 6.31
CA LYS A 140 1.66 8.97 6.71
C LYS A 140 2.30 9.95 5.73
N GLY A 141 1.98 9.84 4.45
CA GLY A 141 2.45 10.79 3.43
C GLY A 141 2.00 12.20 3.74
N ALA A 142 2.84 13.20 3.46
CA ALA A 142 2.52 14.61 3.67
C ALA A 142 1.24 15.05 2.92
N GLU A 143 0.90 14.31 1.87
CA GLU A 143 -0.36 14.38 1.14
C GLU A 143 -0.77 12.96 0.72
N VAL A 144 -2.05 12.78 0.38
CA VAL A 144 -2.56 11.53 -0.20
C VAL A 144 -1.79 11.24 -1.49
N GLY A 145 -1.35 9.99 -1.67
CA GLY A 145 -0.61 9.56 -2.85
C GLY A 145 0.91 9.74 -2.80
N ALA A 146 1.46 10.52 -1.86
CA ALA A 146 2.91 10.77 -1.78
C ALA A 146 3.76 9.51 -1.60
N HIS A 147 3.23 8.51 -0.87
CA HIS A 147 3.92 7.22 -0.64
C HIS A 147 3.42 6.08 -1.55
N ILE A 148 2.63 6.39 -2.58
CA ILE A 148 2.11 5.38 -3.51
C ILE A 148 3.08 5.16 -4.66
N ILE A 149 3.60 3.93 -4.76
CA ILE A 149 4.53 3.51 -5.80
C ILE A 149 3.94 2.27 -6.49
N SER A 150 3.72 2.37 -7.80
CA SER A 150 3.28 1.25 -8.65
C SER A 150 3.62 1.55 -10.11
N GLY A 151 3.96 0.52 -10.89
CA GLY A 151 4.01 0.64 -12.36
C GLY A 151 2.61 0.79 -12.97
N ASN A 152 1.65 0.08 -12.39
CA ASN A 152 0.20 0.10 -12.63
C ASN A 152 -0.32 0.01 -14.08
N VAL A 153 -0.58 -1.23 -14.50
CA VAL A 153 -1.62 -1.53 -15.49
C VAL A 153 -2.93 -1.77 -14.75
N PHE A 154 -3.77 -0.74 -14.68
CA PHE A 154 -4.96 -0.66 -13.87
C PHE A 154 -6.13 -1.44 -14.47
N GLU A 155 -6.69 -2.34 -13.66
CA GLU A 155 -7.89 -3.08 -13.99
C GLU A 155 -9.11 -2.40 -13.36
N PRO A 156 -10.01 -1.80 -14.16
CA PRO A 156 -11.03 -0.89 -13.64
C PRO A 156 -12.20 -1.61 -12.94
N ARG A 157 -12.21 -2.94 -12.87
CA ARG A 157 -13.35 -3.74 -12.36
C ARG A 157 -13.89 -3.22 -11.02
N ALA A 158 -13.02 -3.09 -10.02
CA ALA A 158 -13.43 -2.63 -8.69
C ALA A 158 -13.83 -1.15 -8.68
N LEU A 159 -13.21 -0.31 -9.52
CA LEU A 159 -13.60 1.09 -9.65
C LEU A 159 -14.96 1.25 -10.32
N ASN A 160 -15.27 0.41 -11.32
CA ASN A 160 -16.59 0.35 -11.95
C ASN A 160 -17.68 -0.02 -10.94
N GLU A 161 -17.36 -0.87 -9.96
CA GLU A 161 -18.28 -1.22 -8.87
C GLU A 161 -18.44 -0.06 -7.86
N LEU A 162 -17.36 0.63 -7.51
CA LEU A 162 -17.35 1.67 -6.47
C LEU A 162 -17.85 3.05 -6.94
N LEU A 163 -17.39 3.50 -8.10
CA LEU A 163 -17.65 4.81 -8.69
C LEU A 163 -18.01 4.62 -10.17
N PRO A 164 -19.20 4.09 -10.49
CA PRO A 164 -19.54 3.69 -11.86
C PRO A 164 -19.48 4.83 -12.89
N GLN A 165 -19.56 6.08 -12.45
CA GLN A 165 -19.50 7.28 -13.30
C GLN A 165 -18.09 7.89 -13.43
N TRP A 166 -17.04 7.20 -12.99
CA TRP A 166 -15.67 7.72 -13.00
C TRP A 166 -15.19 8.18 -14.38
N LYS A 167 -15.76 7.65 -15.48
CA LYS A 167 -15.40 8.03 -16.85
C LYS A 167 -15.96 9.38 -17.28
N GLN A 168 -17.08 9.80 -16.71
CA GLN A 168 -17.70 11.10 -16.92
C GLN A 168 -17.10 12.15 -15.99
N GLU A 169 -16.39 11.70 -14.97
CA GLU A 169 -15.60 12.52 -14.06
C GLU A 169 -14.17 12.68 -14.63
N GLU A 170 -13.46 13.74 -14.23
CA GLU A 170 -12.07 13.99 -14.63
C GLU A 170 -11.08 13.05 -13.92
N ALA A 171 -11.40 11.76 -13.85
CA ALA A 171 -10.53 10.75 -13.25
C ALA A 171 -9.22 10.62 -14.07
N PRO A 172 -8.05 10.51 -13.42
CA PRO A 172 -6.75 10.45 -14.10
C PRO A 172 -6.46 9.07 -14.71
N ILE A 173 -7.38 8.58 -15.55
CA ILE A 173 -7.37 7.25 -16.18
C ILE A 173 -7.60 7.42 -17.69
N ASN A 174 -6.59 7.96 -18.37
CA ASN A 174 -6.73 8.45 -19.74
C ASN A 174 -6.09 7.56 -20.82
N VAL A 175 -5.18 6.65 -20.44
CA VAL A 175 -4.35 5.91 -21.40
C VAL A 175 -4.77 4.43 -21.41
N PRO A 176 -5.67 4.01 -22.33
CA PRO A 176 -6.00 2.60 -22.46
C PRO A 176 -4.79 1.81 -22.95
N VAL A 177 -4.64 0.57 -22.50
CA VAL A 177 -3.58 -0.32 -22.98
C VAL A 177 -3.78 -0.60 -24.46
N SER A 178 -2.75 -0.31 -25.27
CA SER A 178 -2.77 -0.42 -26.72
C SER A 178 -2.10 -1.69 -27.23
N SER A 179 -1.12 -2.24 -26.49
CA SER A 179 -0.46 -3.49 -26.82
C SER A 179 0.19 -4.13 -25.60
N ASP A 180 0.23 -5.47 -25.56
CA ASP A 180 0.94 -6.26 -24.55
C ASP A 180 2.07 -7.05 -25.20
N LYS A 181 3.28 -6.91 -24.67
CA LYS A 181 4.46 -7.68 -25.08
C LYS A 181 5.10 -8.36 -23.88
N PHE A 182 5.62 -9.56 -24.14
CA PHE A 182 6.32 -10.35 -23.14
C PHE A 182 7.60 -10.92 -23.72
N TRP A 183 8.74 -10.53 -23.15
CA TRP A 183 10.06 -10.89 -23.67
C TRP A 183 10.89 -11.69 -22.67
N PHE A 184 11.67 -12.62 -23.19
CA PHE A 184 12.81 -13.21 -22.48
C PHE A 184 14.08 -12.49 -22.92
N LEU A 185 14.78 -11.87 -21.97
CA LEU A 185 16.04 -11.18 -22.24
C LEU A 185 17.21 -12.12 -21.98
N THR A 186 18.08 -12.23 -22.98
CA THR A 186 19.48 -12.59 -22.75
C THR A 186 20.29 -11.30 -22.56
N LYS A 187 21.62 -11.39 -22.39
CA LYS A 187 22.44 -10.19 -22.27
C LYS A 187 22.33 -9.24 -23.48
N ASP A 188 22.20 -9.81 -24.68
CA ASP A 188 22.34 -9.07 -25.93
C ASP A 188 21.09 -9.14 -26.83
N ARG A 189 20.06 -9.91 -26.45
CA ARG A 189 18.88 -10.16 -27.29
C ARG A 189 17.60 -10.20 -26.48
N ALA A 190 16.52 -9.68 -27.07
CA ALA A 190 15.16 -9.90 -26.61
C ALA A 190 14.47 -10.95 -27.49
N ILE A 191 13.95 -12.00 -26.86
CA ILE A 191 13.20 -13.07 -27.52
C ILE A 191 11.72 -12.91 -27.16
N SER A 192 10.84 -12.77 -28.14
CA SER A 192 9.41 -12.67 -27.88
C SER A 192 8.84 -14.00 -27.43
N LEU A 193 8.11 -13.98 -26.31
CA LEU A 193 7.34 -15.11 -25.80
C LEU A 193 5.83 -14.87 -26.03
N PRO A 194 5.00 -15.93 -26.04
CA PRO A 194 3.55 -15.78 -25.96
C PRO A 194 3.17 -15.00 -24.71
N CYS A 195 2.42 -13.91 -24.89
CA CYS A 195 2.04 -13.04 -23.78
C CYS A 195 0.96 -13.72 -22.92
N PRO A 196 1.20 -13.98 -21.62
CA PRO A 196 0.21 -14.57 -20.72
C PRO A 196 -0.80 -13.52 -20.19
N PHE A 197 -0.55 -12.23 -20.47
CA PHE A 197 -1.37 -11.12 -19.99
C PHE A 197 -2.48 -10.80 -20.99
N ASN A 198 -3.68 -10.53 -20.47
CA ASN A 198 -4.76 -9.93 -21.22
C ASN A 198 -5.11 -8.59 -20.57
N ASN A 199 -4.60 -7.50 -21.14
CA ASN A 199 -4.86 -6.15 -20.64
C ASN A 199 -5.90 -5.37 -21.46
N LYS A 200 -6.71 -6.05 -22.28
CA LYS A 200 -7.83 -5.42 -22.96
C LYS A 200 -8.80 -4.81 -21.94
N GLY A 201 -9.08 -3.51 -22.10
CA GLY A 201 -9.97 -2.74 -21.20
C GLY A 201 -9.27 -2.20 -19.94
N ASN A 202 -7.98 -2.45 -19.78
CA ASN A 202 -7.16 -1.87 -18.71
C ASN A 202 -6.48 -0.59 -19.18
N TYR A 203 -5.90 0.15 -18.23
CA TYR A 203 -5.29 1.45 -18.46
C TYR A 203 -3.87 1.49 -17.88
N VAL A 204 -2.97 2.23 -18.51
CA VAL A 204 -1.68 2.61 -17.91
C VAL A 204 -1.91 3.91 -17.16
N ILE A 205 -1.68 3.91 -15.84
CA ILE A 205 -1.99 5.09 -14.99
C ILE A 205 -0.87 5.42 -14.01
N SER A 206 -0.92 6.64 -13.48
CA SER A 206 -0.26 6.96 -12.21
C SER A 206 -1.19 6.58 -11.04
N LEU A 207 -0.83 5.56 -10.27
CA LEU A 207 -1.63 5.15 -9.11
C LEU A 207 -1.67 6.24 -8.03
N SER A 208 -0.61 7.06 -7.89
CA SER A 208 -0.60 8.18 -6.94
C SER A 208 -1.62 9.25 -7.32
N GLN A 209 -1.77 9.56 -8.61
CA GLN A 209 -2.80 10.48 -9.08
C GLN A 209 -4.21 9.91 -8.88
N LEU A 210 -4.41 8.61 -9.16
CA LEU A 210 -5.70 7.96 -8.91
C LEU A 210 -6.11 8.04 -7.44
N VAL A 211 -5.21 7.75 -6.49
CA VAL A 211 -5.59 7.83 -5.07
C VAL A 211 -5.80 9.27 -4.60
N ARG A 212 -5.11 10.27 -5.17
CA ARG A 212 -5.40 11.69 -4.88
C ARG A 212 -6.83 12.04 -5.30
N TRP A 213 -7.21 11.64 -6.50
CA TRP A 213 -8.57 11.82 -6.99
C TRP A 213 -9.60 11.07 -6.13
N MET A 214 -9.32 9.82 -5.73
CA MET A 214 -10.18 9.08 -4.80
C MET A 214 -10.26 9.74 -3.42
N GLY A 215 -9.19 10.41 -2.97
CA GLY A 215 -9.17 11.21 -1.74
C GLY A 215 -10.20 12.32 -1.79
N VAL A 216 -10.20 13.11 -2.86
CA VAL A 216 -11.22 14.15 -3.11
C VAL A 216 -12.63 13.56 -3.11
N LYS A 217 -12.84 12.41 -3.78
CA LYS A 217 -14.13 11.71 -3.79
C LYS A 217 -14.58 11.26 -2.40
N ALA A 218 -13.65 10.86 -1.54
CA ALA A 218 -13.95 10.48 -0.17
C ALA A 218 -14.32 11.72 0.68
N GLU A 219 -13.58 12.82 0.54
CA GLU A 219 -13.86 14.09 1.22
C GLU A 219 -15.23 14.67 0.80
N GLU A 220 -15.59 14.60 -0.49
CA GLU A 220 -16.92 14.97 -1.00
C GLU A 220 -18.06 14.20 -0.32
N LEU A 221 -17.79 12.98 0.16
CA LEU A 221 -18.75 12.14 0.90
C LEU A 221 -18.70 12.37 2.42
N GLY A 222 -17.89 13.32 2.90
CA GLY A 222 -17.75 13.65 4.32
C GLY A 222 -16.80 12.73 5.08
N VAL A 223 -15.83 12.11 4.41
CA VAL A 223 -14.72 11.42 5.08
C VAL A 223 -13.68 12.46 5.52
N GLU A 224 -13.23 12.37 6.77
CA GLU A 224 -12.11 13.18 7.27
C GLU A 224 -10.78 12.48 6.96
N ILE A 225 -9.93 13.11 6.16
CA ILE A 225 -8.62 12.58 5.78
C ILE A 225 -7.51 13.41 6.40
N TYR A 226 -6.61 12.75 7.13
CA TYR A 226 -5.48 13.36 7.81
C TYR A 226 -4.14 12.88 7.22
N PRO A 227 -3.65 13.53 6.15
CA PRO A 227 -2.29 13.30 5.67
C PRO A 227 -1.24 13.89 6.64
N GLY A 228 -0.04 13.34 6.62
CA GLY A 228 1.07 13.71 7.50
C GLY A 228 1.04 13.04 8.88
N PHE A 229 0.03 12.22 9.18
CA PHE A 229 -0.12 11.56 10.47
C PHE A 229 0.10 10.05 10.36
N ALA A 230 1.20 9.57 10.92
CA ALA A 230 1.49 8.14 10.95
C ALA A 230 0.80 7.49 12.15
N ALA A 231 -0.02 6.46 11.91
CA ALA A 231 -0.44 5.57 13.00
C ALA A 231 0.76 4.75 13.50
N SER A 232 1.16 4.94 14.75
CA SER A 232 2.34 4.29 15.35
C SER A 232 1.98 3.23 16.39
N GLU A 233 0.78 3.30 16.96
CA GLU A 233 0.32 2.46 18.06
C GLU A 233 -1.12 1.98 17.85
N ILE A 234 -1.42 0.76 18.31
CA ILE A 234 -2.80 0.25 18.41
C ILE A 234 -3.29 0.46 19.83
N LEU A 235 -4.49 1.02 19.98
CA LEU A 235 -5.12 1.24 21.28
C LEU A 235 -6.05 0.08 21.60
N TYR A 236 -6.04 -0.36 22.86
CA TYR A 236 -6.87 -1.46 23.35
C TYR A 236 -7.71 -1.00 24.54
N ASP A 237 -8.89 -1.59 24.71
CA ASP A 237 -9.64 -1.51 25.96
C ASP A 237 -9.17 -2.55 26.99
N ALA A 238 -9.85 -2.60 28.14
CA ALA A 238 -9.57 -3.54 29.23
C ALA A 238 -9.77 -5.01 28.82
N GLU A 239 -10.55 -5.29 27.77
CA GLU A 239 -10.85 -6.63 27.26
C GLU A 239 -9.92 -7.03 26.10
N ASN A 240 -8.88 -6.23 25.82
CA ASN A 240 -7.97 -6.40 24.68
C ASN A 240 -8.65 -6.29 23.30
N LYS A 241 -9.81 -5.64 23.20
CA LYS A 241 -10.40 -5.27 21.92
C LYS A 241 -9.72 -4.01 21.40
N VAL A 242 -9.51 -3.93 20.09
CA VAL A 242 -8.97 -2.72 19.46
C VAL A 242 -10.03 -1.63 19.51
N ILE A 243 -9.63 -0.45 19.97
CA ILE A 243 -10.48 0.74 20.09
C ILE A 243 -9.95 1.93 19.30
N GLY A 244 -8.96 1.74 18.44
CA GLY A 244 -8.38 2.80 17.60
C GLY A 244 -6.86 2.75 17.49
N ILE A 245 -6.28 3.89 17.14
CA ILE A 245 -4.83 4.06 16.96
C ILE A 245 -4.30 5.30 17.66
N GLY A 246 -3.01 5.30 17.98
CA GLY A 246 -2.25 6.49 18.37
C GLY A 246 -1.37 6.96 17.22
N THR A 247 -1.38 8.26 16.92
CA THR A 247 -0.44 8.86 15.96
C THR A 247 0.96 9.01 16.57
N ASN A 248 1.96 9.29 15.74
CA ASN A 248 3.34 9.42 16.17
C ASN A 248 3.55 10.61 17.13
N ASP A 249 4.33 10.37 18.17
CA ASP A 249 4.85 11.43 19.03
C ASP A 249 5.83 12.30 18.25
N MET A 250 5.86 13.59 18.57
CA MET A 250 6.76 14.60 18.02
C MET A 250 7.74 15.07 19.08
N GLY A 251 8.91 15.58 18.66
CA GLY A 251 9.91 16.09 19.59
C GLY A 251 10.65 14.99 20.36
N ILE A 252 10.85 13.81 19.77
CA ILE A 252 11.73 12.76 20.31
C ILE A 252 13.14 12.92 19.69
N ALA A 253 14.18 12.87 20.52
CA ALA A 253 15.58 12.94 20.10
C ALA A 253 16.08 11.59 19.57
N LYS A 254 17.23 11.60 18.88
CA LYS A 254 17.82 10.40 18.26
C LYS A 254 18.15 9.31 19.30
N ASP A 255 18.45 9.71 20.53
CA ASP A 255 18.70 8.82 21.68
C ASP A 255 17.42 8.32 22.38
N GLY A 256 16.24 8.75 21.91
CA GLY A 256 14.94 8.42 22.50
C GLY A 256 14.48 9.35 23.62
N SER A 257 15.28 10.33 24.02
CA SER A 257 14.88 11.32 25.04
C SER A 257 13.81 12.28 24.48
N LYS A 258 12.92 12.75 25.36
CA LYS A 258 11.89 13.75 25.02
C LYS A 258 12.55 15.13 24.98
N LYS A 259 12.43 15.85 23.87
CA LYS A 259 12.89 17.25 23.74
C LYS A 259 11.92 18.21 24.43
N GLU A 260 12.32 19.47 24.58
CA GLU A 260 11.46 20.53 25.14
C GLU A 260 10.16 20.72 24.35
N ASN A 261 10.19 20.48 23.03
CA ASN A 261 9.02 20.52 22.16
C ASN A 261 8.31 19.16 22.01
N PHE A 262 8.48 18.24 22.96
CA PHE A 262 7.80 16.96 22.94
C PHE A 262 6.28 17.13 22.95
N GLN A 263 5.61 16.47 22.02
CA GLN A 263 4.16 16.40 21.96
C GLN A 263 3.75 14.95 21.74
N ARG A 264 2.87 14.47 22.61
CA ARG A 264 2.31 13.13 22.47
C ARG A 264 1.38 13.11 21.25
N GLY A 265 1.46 12.07 20.43
CA GLY A 265 0.57 11.89 19.29
C GLY A 265 -0.88 11.69 19.75
N VAL A 266 -1.83 12.08 18.92
CA VAL A 266 -3.28 12.06 19.17
C VAL A 266 -3.83 10.62 19.14
N ALA A 267 -4.77 10.31 20.02
CA ALA A 267 -5.55 9.08 19.99
C ALA A 267 -6.76 9.25 19.07
N LEU A 268 -6.84 8.45 18.02
CA LEU A 268 -8.03 8.36 17.18
C LEU A 268 -8.76 7.08 17.55
N LYS A 269 -9.83 7.23 18.34
CA LYS A 269 -10.63 6.12 18.84
C LYS A 269 -11.72 5.79 17.83
N GLY A 270 -11.87 4.51 17.52
CA GLY A 270 -12.83 4.00 16.54
C GLY A 270 -13.62 2.84 17.13
N ARG A 271 -14.93 2.77 16.86
CA ARG A 271 -15.71 1.55 17.13
C ARG A 271 -15.21 0.38 16.30
N ILE A 272 -14.77 0.66 15.06
CA ILE A 272 -14.10 -0.27 14.16
C ILE A 272 -12.83 0.36 13.58
N THR A 273 -11.73 -0.41 13.57
CA THR A 273 -10.44 0.00 12.96
C THR A 273 -10.08 -0.88 11.76
N LEU A 274 -9.91 -0.28 10.58
CA LEU A 274 -9.47 -0.98 9.36
C LEU A 274 -7.99 -0.66 9.07
N LEU A 275 -7.15 -1.69 9.02
CA LEU A 275 -5.73 -1.55 8.73
C LEU A 275 -5.45 -1.74 7.23
N ALA A 276 -5.15 -0.64 6.54
CA ALA A 276 -4.94 -0.53 5.11
C ALA A 276 -3.54 -0.01 4.72
N GLU A 277 -2.54 -0.17 5.61
CA GLU A 277 -1.16 0.30 5.45
C GLU A 277 -0.45 -0.16 4.16
N GLY A 278 -0.95 -1.22 3.52
CA GLY A 278 -0.38 -1.83 2.34
C GLY A 278 0.66 -2.91 2.65
N CYS A 279 1.46 -3.24 1.64
CA CYS A 279 2.43 -4.33 1.75
C CYS A 279 3.35 -4.14 2.98
N ARG A 280 3.35 -5.15 3.85
CA ARG A 280 4.17 -5.21 5.08
C ARG A 280 3.90 -4.05 6.06
N GLY A 281 2.64 -3.62 6.19
CA GLY A 281 2.18 -2.66 7.20
C GLY A 281 2.61 -3.00 8.61
N SER A 282 3.20 -2.04 9.32
CA SER A 282 3.83 -2.26 10.63
C SER A 282 2.84 -2.65 11.72
N LEU A 283 1.68 -2.00 11.76
CA LEU A 283 0.61 -2.33 12.70
C LEU A 283 -0.06 -3.64 12.30
N SER A 284 -0.30 -3.83 11.00
CA SER A 284 -0.86 -5.05 10.44
C SER A 284 -0.03 -6.27 10.81
N GLN A 285 1.31 -6.19 10.75
CA GLN A 285 2.19 -7.28 11.21
C GLN A 285 2.08 -7.54 12.72
N LYS A 286 1.98 -6.49 13.54
CA LYS A 286 1.76 -6.63 14.99
C LYS A 286 0.43 -7.35 15.26
N MET A 287 -0.63 -6.98 14.54
CA MET A 287 -1.96 -7.59 14.68
C MET A 287 -1.99 -9.05 14.24
N MET A 288 -1.37 -9.35 13.09
CA MET A 288 -1.23 -10.72 12.61
C MET A 288 -0.57 -11.63 13.64
N LYS A 289 0.51 -11.16 14.28
CA LYS A 289 1.21 -11.90 15.33
C LYS A 289 0.38 -12.01 16.62
N LYS A 290 -0.20 -10.90 17.11
CA LYS A 290 -0.95 -10.87 18.38
C LYS A 290 -2.13 -11.83 18.35
N TYR A 291 -2.91 -11.82 17.27
CA TYR A 291 -4.12 -12.65 17.14
C TYR A 291 -3.92 -13.94 16.34
N LYS A 292 -2.67 -14.29 16.01
CA LYS A 292 -2.31 -15.53 15.29
C LYS A 292 -3.11 -15.72 14.00
N LEU A 293 -3.25 -14.62 13.26
CA LEU A 293 -4.17 -14.54 12.13
C LEU A 293 -3.82 -15.49 10.97
N ARG A 294 -2.56 -15.93 10.87
CA ARG A 294 -2.14 -16.90 9.84
C ARG A 294 -2.43 -18.32 10.30
N GLU A 295 -2.11 -18.61 11.54
CA GLU A 295 -2.24 -19.91 12.18
C GLU A 295 -3.71 -20.34 12.25
N ASN A 296 -4.62 -19.40 12.53
CA ASN A 296 -6.06 -19.67 12.61
C ASN A 296 -6.65 -20.28 11.33
N VAL A 297 -6.02 -20.05 10.17
CA VAL A 297 -6.43 -20.59 8.87
C VAL A 297 -5.34 -21.42 8.19
N GLN A 298 -4.29 -21.80 8.94
CA GLN A 298 -3.15 -22.56 8.43
C GLN A 298 -2.49 -21.92 7.18
N ALA A 299 -2.53 -20.60 7.08
CA ALA A 299 -1.87 -19.87 6.00
C ALA A 299 -0.35 -19.96 6.13
N GLN A 300 0.34 -20.03 5.00
CA GLN A 300 1.80 -19.98 4.94
C GLN A 300 2.29 -18.55 5.25
N HIS A 301 3.61 -18.41 5.48
CA HIS A 301 4.23 -17.10 5.53
C HIS A 301 3.98 -16.35 4.22
N GLN A 302 3.93 -15.03 4.32
CA GLN A 302 3.91 -14.18 3.14
C GLN A 302 5.32 -14.16 2.53
N THR A 303 5.40 -14.23 1.21
CA THR A 303 6.63 -13.94 0.46
C THR A 303 6.49 -12.57 -0.20
N TYR A 304 7.61 -11.94 -0.49
CA TYR A 304 7.65 -10.56 -0.94
C TYR A 304 8.68 -10.38 -2.06
N ALA A 305 8.49 -9.33 -2.85
CA ALA A 305 9.51 -8.80 -3.75
C ALA A 305 9.72 -7.31 -3.49
N LEU A 306 10.89 -6.81 -3.89
CA LEU A 306 11.18 -5.40 -4.01
C LEU A 306 10.97 -4.95 -5.45
N GLY A 307 10.05 -4.02 -5.66
CA GLY A 307 9.91 -3.31 -6.93
C GLY A 307 10.64 -1.98 -6.88
N ILE A 308 11.52 -1.75 -7.85
CA ILE A 308 12.19 -0.47 -8.08
C ILE A 308 11.64 0.12 -9.37
N LYS A 309 11.33 1.42 -9.36
CA LYS A 309 10.68 2.12 -10.45
C LYS A 309 11.36 3.46 -10.69
N GLU A 310 11.50 3.83 -11.96
CA GLU A 310 11.72 5.19 -12.40
C GLU A 310 10.59 5.63 -13.35
N VAL A 311 10.27 6.93 -13.35
CA VAL A 311 9.48 7.57 -14.41
C VAL A 311 10.43 8.41 -15.24
N TRP A 312 10.39 8.22 -16.55
CA TRP A 312 11.24 8.90 -17.51
C TRP A 312 10.39 9.72 -18.48
N GLU A 313 10.83 10.94 -18.80
CA GLU A 313 10.39 11.62 -20.02
C GLU A 313 11.29 11.20 -21.19
N ILE A 314 10.69 10.84 -22.32
CA ILE A 314 11.42 10.40 -23.52
C ILE A 314 11.07 11.23 -24.76
N ASP A 315 11.86 11.04 -25.83
CA ASP A 315 11.58 11.62 -27.14
C ASP A 315 10.20 11.19 -27.66
N GLU A 316 9.46 12.14 -28.23
CA GLU A 316 8.09 11.92 -28.72
C GLU A 316 8.02 10.81 -29.77
N ASN A 317 9.02 10.70 -30.65
CA ASN A 317 9.05 9.70 -31.72
C ASN A 317 9.22 8.27 -31.19
N LYS A 318 9.73 8.12 -29.96
CA LYS A 318 9.90 6.83 -29.29
C LYS A 318 8.67 6.44 -28.46
N HIS A 319 7.81 7.41 -28.15
CA HIS A 319 6.69 7.24 -27.25
C HIS A 319 5.47 6.59 -27.94
N LYS A 320 4.92 5.55 -27.31
CA LYS A 320 3.77 4.78 -27.80
C LYS A 320 2.73 4.62 -26.69
N PRO A 321 1.87 5.61 -26.43
CA PRO A 321 0.93 5.59 -25.31
C PRO A 321 0.17 4.25 -25.19
N GLY A 322 0.11 3.71 -23.97
CA GLY A 322 -0.58 2.46 -23.68
C GLY A 322 0.19 1.19 -24.06
N ALA A 323 1.38 1.29 -24.66
CA ALA A 323 2.21 0.11 -24.89
C ALA A 323 2.76 -0.43 -23.57
N VAL A 324 2.58 -1.73 -23.35
CA VAL A 324 2.97 -2.46 -22.16
C VAL A 324 3.98 -3.54 -22.54
N LEU A 325 5.13 -3.53 -21.88
CA LEU A 325 6.16 -4.56 -22.01
C LEU A 325 6.50 -5.13 -20.65
N HIS A 326 6.52 -6.46 -20.56
CA HIS A 326 7.08 -7.21 -19.44
C HIS A 326 8.26 -8.04 -19.90
N THR A 327 9.27 -8.20 -19.05
CA THR A 327 10.43 -9.03 -19.36
C THR A 327 10.82 -9.96 -18.22
N LEU A 328 11.41 -11.10 -18.59
CA LEU A 328 12.07 -12.05 -17.68
C LEU A 328 13.49 -12.33 -18.16
N GLY A 329 14.30 -12.96 -17.30
CA GLY A 329 15.68 -13.33 -17.62
C GLY A 329 16.64 -12.22 -17.23
N TRP A 330 17.55 -11.86 -18.15
CA TRP A 330 18.58 -10.86 -17.88
C TRP A 330 17.96 -9.53 -17.41
N PRO A 331 18.50 -8.89 -16.36
CA PRO A 331 19.82 -9.07 -15.78
C PRO A 331 19.91 -10.10 -14.64
N LEU A 332 18.79 -10.71 -14.25
CA LEU A 332 18.72 -11.71 -13.19
C LEU A 332 19.19 -13.08 -13.68
N ASP A 333 19.68 -13.90 -12.74
CA ASP A 333 20.00 -15.30 -13.02
C ASP A 333 18.73 -16.18 -13.06
N SER A 334 18.86 -17.44 -13.48
CA SER A 334 17.73 -18.37 -13.58
C SER A 334 17.21 -18.88 -12.24
N LYS A 335 17.86 -18.54 -11.11
CA LYS A 335 17.47 -18.96 -9.76
C LYS A 335 16.76 -17.84 -9.00
N THR A 336 16.90 -16.60 -9.45
CA THR A 336 16.31 -15.42 -8.83
C THR A 336 14.99 -15.11 -9.51
N TYR A 337 13.88 -15.21 -8.78
CA TYR A 337 12.59 -14.79 -9.30
C TYR A 337 12.54 -13.27 -9.43
N GLY A 338 12.10 -12.80 -10.59
CA GLY A 338 11.94 -11.38 -10.87
C GLY A 338 11.74 -11.13 -12.35
N GLY A 339 11.54 -9.86 -12.68
CA GLY A 339 11.24 -9.42 -14.04
C GLY A 339 11.09 -7.92 -14.10
N SER A 340 11.10 -7.38 -15.31
CA SER A 340 10.97 -5.95 -15.53
C SER A 340 9.64 -5.58 -16.18
N PHE A 341 9.29 -4.31 -16.08
CA PHE A 341 8.19 -3.72 -16.81
C PHE A 341 8.59 -2.40 -17.45
N VAL A 342 7.98 -2.07 -18.60
CA VAL A 342 8.05 -0.77 -19.27
C VAL A 342 6.65 -0.43 -19.77
N TYR A 343 6.05 0.63 -19.23
CA TYR A 343 4.71 1.07 -19.62
C TYR A 343 4.77 2.50 -20.13
N HIS A 344 4.22 2.73 -21.31
CA HIS A 344 4.09 4.07 -21.87
C HIS A 344 2.84 4.76 -21.32
N MET A 345 3.07 5.83 -20.57
CA MET A 345 2.06 6.62 -19.88
C MET A 345 1.57 7.77 -20.79
N GLN A 346 0.95 8.79 -20.19
CA GLN A 346 0.65 10.05 -20.87
C GLN A 346 1.89 10.96 -20.92
N ASP A 347 1.82 12.06 -21.65
CA ASP A 347 2.80 13.16 -21.59
C ASP A 347 4.25 12.76 -21.93
N ARG A 348 4.45 11.84 -22.87
CA ARG A 348 5.76 11.29 -23.26
C ARG A 348 6.51 10.62 -22.09
N GLN A 349 5.79 10.21 -21.04
CA GLN A 349 6.38 9.54 -19.91
C GLN A 349 6.36 8.03 -20.07
N ILE A 350 7.39 7.36 -19.58
CA ILE A 350 7.38 5.91 -19.39
C ILE A 350 7.65 5.57 -17.93
N SER A 351 6.97 4.55 -17.45
CA SER A 351 7.22 3.92 -16.16
C SER A 351 8.02 2.64 -16.42
N ILE A 352 9.27 2.61 -15.97
CA ILE A 352 10.16 1.45 -16.09
C ILE A 352 10.54 0.96 -14.70
N GLY A 353 10.61 -0.35 -14.51
CA GLY A 353 11.00 -0.91 -13.23
C GLY A 353 11.46 -2.36 -13.29
N LEU A 354 12.10 -2.78 -12.21
CA LEU A 354 12.53 -4.16 -11.98
C LEU A 354 11.96 -4.64 -10.65
N VAL A 355 11.41 -5.84 -10.66
CA VAL A 355 10.94 -6.56 -9.48
C VAL A 355 11.88 -7.71 -9.20
N VAL A 356 12.34 -7.83 -7.96
CA VAL A 356 13.21 -8.92 -7.48
C VAL A 356 12.61 -9.53 -6.22
N ALA A 357 12.35 -10.83 -6.23
CA ALA A 357 11.87 -11.55 -5.05
C ALA A 357 12.89 -11.50 -3.91
N LEU A 358 12.43 -11.25 -2.69
CA LEU A 358 13.27 -11.13 -1.50
C LEU A 358 13.79 -12.49 -0.99
N ASN A 359 13.41 -13.61 -1.62
CA ASN A 359 13.99 -14.92 -1.36
C ASN A 359 15.23 -15.23 -2.22
N TYR A 360 15.93 -14.22 -2.74
CA TYR A 360 17.17 -14.41 -3.50
C TYR A 360 18.28 -15.03 -2.61
N HIS A 361 19.03 -15.97 -3.18
CA HIS A 361 20.02 -16.75 -2.43
C HIS A 361 21.39 -16.10 -2.31
N ASN A 362 21.77 -15.22 -3.25
CA ASN A 362 23.10 -14.61 -3.31
C ASN A 362 23.15 -13.33 -2.46
N PRO A 363 23.94 -13.28 -1.36
CA PRO A 363 24.02 -12.09 -0.51
C PRO A 363 24.67 -10.88 -1.18
N PHE A 364 25.34 -11.06 -2.32
CA PHE A 364 25.95 -9.98 -3.10
C PHE A 364 25.02 -9.40 -4.16
N LEU A 365 23.81 -9.95 -4.34
CA LEU A 365 22.83 -9.40 -5.27
C LEU A 365 22.32 -8.06 -4.73
N ASN A 366 22.40 -7.04 -5.58
CA ASN A 366 21.87 -5.72 -5.29
C ASN A 366 20.74 -5.41 -6.29
N PRO A 367 19.46 -5.43 -5.87
CA PRO A 367 18.33 -5.19 -6.77
C PRO A 367 18.38 -3.82 -7.47
N TYR A 368 18.94 -2.80 -6.81
CA TYR A 368 19.10 -1.47 -7.41
C TYR A 368 20.10 -1.52 -8.57
N GLU A 369 21.25 -2.16 -8.37
CA GLU A 369 22.27 -2.27 -9.41
C GLU A 369 21.81 -3.16 -10.58
N GLU A 370 21.04 -4.23 -10.31
CA GLU A 370 20.40 -5.00 -11.38
C GLU A 370 19.42 -4.14 -12.18
N PHE A 371 18.66 -3.26 -11.53
CA PHE A 371 17.78 -2.33 -12.22
C PHE A 371 18.54 -1.29 -13.05
N GLN A 372 19.63 -0.72 -12.51
CA GLN A 372 20.49 0.20 -13.27
C GLN A 372 21.10 -0.51 -14.51
N LYS A 373 21.54 -1.76 -14.35
CA LYS A 373 22.06 -2.62 -15.42
C LYS A 373 21.01 -2.97 -16.47
N LEU A 374 19.76 -3.24 -16.08
CA LEU A 374 18.65 -3.51 -17.02
C LEU A 374 18.52 -2.43 -18.10
N LYS A 375 18.64 -1.15 -17.70
CA LYS A 375 18.49 0.01 -18.60
C LYS A 375 19.51 0.03 -19.74
N HIS A 376 20.64 -0.65 -19.58
CA HIS A 376 21.68 -0.80 -20.61
C HIS A 376 21.41 -1.91 -21.62
N HIS A 377 20.38 -2.74 -21.43
CA HIS A 377 20.05 -3.80 -22.38
C HIS A 377 19.83 -3.21 -23.79
N PRO A 378 20.37 -3.81 -24.88
CA PRO A 378 20.28 -3.25 -26.23
C PRO A 378 18.85 -2.98 -26.75
N SER A 379 17.85 -3.69 -26.22
CA SER A 379 16.43 -3.48 -26.57
C SER A 379 15.70 -2.47 -25.68
N ILE A 380 16.32 -1.99 -24.59
CA ILE A 380 15.75 -1.00 -23.66
C ILE A 380 16.48 0.34 -23.82
N ARG A 381 17.81 0.32 -23.88
CA ARG A 381 18.66 1.50 -24.01
C ARG A 381 18.19 2.51 -25.08
N PRO A 382 17.86 2.11 -26.34
CA PRO A 382 17.43 3.07 -27.36
C PRO A 382 16.15 3.84 -27.00
N LEU A 383 15.30 3.27 -26.13
CA LEU A 383 14.08 3.94 -25.66
C LEU A 383 14.41 5.10 -24.70
N LEU A 384 15.42 4.91 -23.85
CA LEU A 384 15.81 5.83 -22.77
C LEU A 384 16.84 6.87 -23.21
N GLU A 385 17.66 6.57 -24.23
CA GLU A 385 18.69 7.49 -24.72
C GLU A 385 18.10 8.86 -25.09
N GLY A 386 18.68 9.92 -24.51
CA GLY A 386 18.21 11.31 -24.65
C GLY A 386 17.00 11.66 -23.78
N GLY A 387 16.48 10.72 -23.00
CA GLY A 387 15.43 10.96 -22.01
C GLY A 387 15.96 11.51 -20.68
N THR A 388 15.04 11.91 -19.81
CA THR A 388 15.34 12.43 -18.47
C THR A 388 14.55 11.68 -17.41
N VAL A 389 15.20 11.29 -16.32
CA VAL A 389 14.51 10.72 -15.15
C VAL A 389 13.74 11.83 -14.44
N LEU A 390 12.44 11.64 -14.29
CA LEU A 390 11.57 12.55 -13.54
C LEU A 390 11.42 12.13 -12.08
N GLN A 391 11.27 10.83 -11.84
CA GLN A 391 10.97 10.30 -10.51
C GLN A 391 11.64 8.95 -10.30
N TYR A 392 12.00 8.67 -9.05
CA TYR A 392 12.48 7.37 -8.58
C TYR A 392 11.69 6.91 -7.35
N GLY A 393 11.46 5.62 -7.22
CA GLY A 393 10.90 5.04 -6.00
C GLY A 393 11.07 3.54 -5.90
N ALA A 394 11.01 3.02 -4.68
CA ALA A 394 11.02 1.59 -4.42
C ALA A 394 9.94 1.20 -3.41
N ARG A 395 9.31 0.04 -3.63
CA ARG A 395 8.27 -0.48 -2.74
C ARG A 395 8.25 -1.99 -2.75
N THR A 396 8.03 -2.59 -1.59
CA THR A 396 7.79 -4.03 -1.49
C THR A 396 6.38 -4.38 -1.95
N LEU A 397 6.22 -5.54 -2.57
CA LEU A 397 4.93 -6.12 -2.96
C LEU A 397 4.80 -7.56 -2.45
N ASN A 398 3.58 -8.02 -2.24
CA ASN A 398 3.28 -9.38 -1.80
C ASN A 398 3.42 -10.36 -2.98
N GLU A 399 3.98 -11.54 -2.74
CA GLU A 399 4.10 -12.63 -3.73
C GLU A 399 3.56 -13.96 -3.22
N GLY A 400 3.14 -14.06 -1.97
CA GLY A 400 2.66 -15.32 -1.39
C GLY A 400 1.28 -15.74 -1.92
N GLY A 401 0.52 -14.81 -2.49
CA GLY A 401 -0.77 -15.09 -3.11
C GLY A 401 -1.74 -15.81 -2.18
N PHE A 402 -2.55 -16.71 -2.75
CA PHE A 402 -3.64 -17.41 -2.07
C PHE A 402 -3.21 -18.15 -0.79
N GLN A 403 -2.08 -18.86 -0.84
CA GLN A 403 -1.58 -19.67 0.28
C GLN A 403 -1.20 -18.85 1.51
N SER A 404 -0.95 -17.55 1.33
CA SER A 404 -0.47 -16.65 2.36
C SER A 404 -1.55 -15.64 2.79
N VAL A 405 -2.81 -15.85 2.42
CA VAL A 405 -3.92 -15.00 2.89
C VAL A 405 -4.24 -15.34 4.36
N PRO A 406 -4.09 -14.40 5.31
CA PRO A 406 -4.45 -14.62 6.70
C PRO A 406 -5.96 -14.54 6.91
N TYR A 407 -6.42 -15.00 8.07
CA TYR A 407 -7.70 -14.56 8.61
C TYR A 407 -7.66 -13.06 8.88
N PRO A 408 -8.49 -12.22 8.24
CA PRO A 408 -8.25 -10.78 8.24
C PRO A 408 -8.89 -10.05 9.41
N VAL A 409 -9.79 -10.70 10.15
CA VAL A 409 -10.60 -10.09 11.22
C VAL A 409 -9.94 -10.28 12.57
N PHE A 410 -10.05 -9.26 13.42
CA PHE A 410 -9.64 -9.29 14.82
C PHE A 410 -10.63 -8.49 15.68
N PRO A 411 -10.66 -8.67 17.02
CA PRO A 411 -11.57 -7.92 17.88
C PRO A 411 -11.41 -6.40 17.70
N GLY A 412 -12.46 -5.75 17.20
CA GLY A 412 -12.49 -4.30 16.93
C GLY A 412 -12.02 -3.88 15.54
N GLY A 413 -11.74 -4.80 14.61
CA GLY A 413 -11.27 -4.39 13.29
C GLY A 413 -10.94 -5.48 12.28
N ALA A 414 -10.33 -5.07 11.16
CA ALA A 414 -9.86 -5.98 10.12
C ALA A 414 -8.64 -5.44 9.37
N ILE A 415 -7.91 -6.33 8.71
CA ILE A 415 -6.80 -6.03 7.80
C ILE A 415 -7.31 -6.12 6.35
N ILE A 416 -7.02 -5.11 5.53
CA ILE A 416 -7.52 -5.01 4.15
C ILE A 416 -6.39 -4.77 3.13
N GLY A 417 -6.67 -5.04 1.86
CA GLY A 417 -5.74 -4.79 0.75
C GLY A 417 -4.43 -5.59 0.82
N CYS A 418 -3.34 -4.96 0.37
CA CYS A 418 -2.01 -5.57 0.39
C CYS A 418 -1.44 -5.79 1.81
N SER A 419 -2.05 -5.19 2.85
CA SER A 419 -1.72 -5.54 4.23
C SER A 419 -2.05 -7.02 4.51
N ALA A 420 -3.21 -7.49 4.05
CA ALA A 420 -3.60 -8.91 4.10
C ALA A 420 -2.91 -9.73 3.01
N GLY A 421 -2.66 -9.13 1.83
CA GLY A 421 -1.85 -9.71 0.77
C GLY A 421 -2.63 -10.20 -0.44
N PHE A 422 -3.70 -9.50 -0.81
CA PHE A 422 -4.58 -9.85 -1.94
C PHE A 422 -3.99 -9.55 -3.34
N LEU A 423 -2.68 -9.68 -3.55
CA LEU A 423 -2.05 -9.41 -4.85
C LEU A 423 -2.14 -10.64 -5.76
N ASN A 424 -2.58 -10.44 -7.01
CA ASN A 424 -2.46 -11.45 -8.06
C ASN A 424 -1.07 -11.36 -8.70
N VAL A 425 -0.19 -12.30 -8.32
CA VAL A 425 1.22 -12.30 -8.69
C VAL A 425 1.45 -12.45 -10.19
N PRO A 426 0.89 -13.45 -10.89
CA PRO A 426 1.13 -13.59 -12.32
C PRO A 426 0.56 -12.44 -13.15
N LYS A 427 -0.48 -11.74 -12.69
CA LYS A 427 -0.96 -10.52 -13.35
C LYS A 427 -0.12 -9.28 -12.99
N ILE A 428 0.66 -9.33 -11.91
CA ILE A 428 1.34 -8.19 -11.29
C ILE A 428 0.34 -7.08 -10.91
N LYS A 429 -0.84 -7.49 -10.41
CA LYS A 429 -1.94 -6.57 -10.06
C LYS A 429 -2.49 -6.87 -8.68
N GLY A 430 -2.50 -5.85 -7.83
CA GLY A 430 -3.14 -5.90 -6.52
C GLY A 430 -4.09 -4.73 -6.25
N THR A 431 -4.19 -3.74 -7.15
CA THR A 431 -5.01 -2.55 -6.90
C THR A 431 -6.50 -2.88 -6.89
N HIS A 432 -7.00 -3.60 -7.88
CA HIS A 432 -8.42 -3.93 -8.01
C HIS A 432 -8.90 -4.85 -6.89
N THR A 433 -8.11 -5.86 -6.53
CA THR A 433 -8.39 -6.74 -5.38
C THR A 433 -8.30 -6.00 -4.05
N ALA A 434 -7.35 -5.06 -3.92
CA ALA A 434 -7.26 -4.22 -2.73
C ALA A 434 -8.49 -3.32 -2.56
N MET A 435 -8.93 -2.65 -3.62
CA MET A 435 -10.16 -1.85 -3.63
C MET A 435 -11.37 -2.69 -3.24
N LYS A 436 -11.56 -3.86 -3.89
CA LYS A 436 -12.70 -4.74 -3.59
C LYS A 436 -12.68 -5.24 -2.15
N SER A 437 -11.51 -5.60 -1.61
CA SER A 437 -11.39 -6.00 -0.20
C SER A 437 -11.80 -4.86 0.75
N GLY A 438 -11.48 -3.61 0.41
CA GLY A 438 -11.92 -2.43 1.18
C GLY A 438 -13.43 -2.24 1.12
N MET A 439 -14.04 -2.41 -0.06
CA MET A 439 -15.51 -2.32 -0.23
C MET A 439 -16.24 -3.37 0.61
N LEU A 440 -15.79 -4.63 0.57
CA LEU A 440 -16.38 -5.72 1.34
C LEU A 440 -16.23 -5.47 2.86
N ALA A 441 -15.06 -4.99 3.30
CA ALA A 441 -14.84 -4.64 4.70
C ALA A 441 -15.75 -3.48 5.15
N ALA A 442 -15.97 -2.49 4.28
CA ALA A 442 -16.89 -1.38 4.53
C ALA A 442 -18.34 -1.84 4.65
N GLU A 443 -18.79 -2.72 3.75
CA GLU A 443 -20.13 -3.32 3.79
C GLU A 443 -20.35 -4.09 5.11
N THR A 444 -19.38 -4.91 5.52
CA THR A 444 -19.44 -5.60 6.82
C THR A 444 -19.42 -4.63 7.99
N THR A 445 -18.53 -3.62 7.95
CA THR A 445 -18.42 -2.60 9.03
C THR A 445 -19.73 -1.84 9.19
N PHE A 446 -20.39 -1.50 8.09
CA PHE A 446 -21.70 -0.85 8.12
C PHE A 446 -22.75 -1.74 8.77
N GLY A 447 -22.83 -3.02 8.39
CA GLY A 447 -23.72 -3.99 9.03
C GLY A 447 -23.48 -4.12 10.54
N VAL A 448 -22.21 -4.10 10.98
CA VAL A 448 -21.87 -4.15 12.42
C VAL A 448 -22.40 -2.91 13.16
N LEU A 449 -22.20 -1.73 12.58
CA LEU A 449 -22.57 -0.47 13.25
C LEU A 449 -24.07 -0.15 13.18
N HIS A 450 -24.73 -0.55 12.11
CA HIS A 450 -26.14 -0.24 11.83
C HIS A 450 -27.10 -1.37 12.23
N GLU A 451 -26.72 -2.62 12.00
CA GLU A 451 -27.59 -3.80 12.16
C GLU A 451 -27.18 -4.68 13.35
N GLY A 452 -26.05 -4.39 13.99
CA GLY A 452 -25.50 -5.20 15.09
C GLY A 452 -24.97 -6.56 14.61
N SER A 453 -24.58 -6.67 13.33
CA SER A 453 -23.93 -7.87 12.79
C SER A 453 -22.50 -8.03 13.31
N ASN A 454 -21.74 -8.97 12.75
CA ASN A 454 -20.39 -9.26 13.23
C ASN A 454 -19.32 -9.17 12.13
N MET A 455 -18.11 -8.73 12.50
CA MET A 455 -17.02 -8.48 11.57
C MET A 455 -16.50 -9.75 10.89
N GLU A 456 -16.70 -10.94 11.47
CA GLU A 456 -16.31 -12.22 10.90
C GLU A 456 -17.01 -12.49 9.56
N ALA A 457 -18.17 -11.88 9.31
CA ALA A 457 -18.85 -11.95 8.01
C ALA A 457 -18.00 -11.40 6.86
N TYR A 458 -17.00 -10.55 7.14
CA TYR A 458 -16.04 -10.08 6.13
C TYR A 458 -15.23 -11.23 5.54
N TRP A 459 -14.89 -12.25 6.34
CA TRP A 459 -14.17 -13.43 5.85
C TRP A 459 -14.99 -14.22 4.84
N ASP A 460 -16.29 -14.39 5.10
CA ASP A 460 -17.20 -15.08 4.21
C ASP A 460 -17.41 -14.27 2.92
N ALA A 461 -17.67 -12.97 3.06
CA ALA A 461 -17.82 -12.06 1.92
C ALA A 461 -16.58 -12.03 1.02
N LEU A 462 -15.36 -12.12 1.59
CA LEU A 462 -14.13 -12.26 0.82
C LEU A 462 -14.10 -13.57 0.03
N ARG A 463 -14.39 -14.71 0.68
CA ARG A 463 -14.35 -16.04 0.07
C ARG A 463 -15.38 -16.22 -1.05
N ASP A 464 -16.53 -15.57 -0.91
CA ASP A 464 -17.60 -15.58 -1.91
C ASP A 464 -17.37 -14.57 -3.04
N SER A 465 -16.37 -13.69 -2.91
CA SER A 465 -16.07 -12.67 -3.91
C SER A 465 -15.20 -13.20 -5.05
N TRP A 466 -15.20 -12.44 -6.14
CA TRP A 466 -14.31 -12.68 -7.27
C TRP A 466 -12.81 -12.53 -6.93
N VAL A 467 -12.47 -11.85 -5.83
CA VAL A 467 -11.07 -11.75 -5.36
C VAL A 467 -10.55 -13.14 -4.99
N TRP A 468 -11.35 -13.93 -4.27
CA TRP A 468 -10.96 -15.27 -3.84
C TRP A 468 -10.78 -16.20 -5.02
N GLU A 469 -11.73 -16.20 -5.97
CA GLU A 469 -11.60 -16.99 -7.19
C GLU A 469 -10.36 -16.61 -8.00
N GLU A 470 -10.08 -15.31 -8.14
CA GLU A 470 -8.94 -14.81 -8.90
C GLU A 470 -7.60 -15.26 -8.28
N LEU A 471 -7.46 -15.11 -6.96
CA LEU A 471 -6.26 -15.54 -6.24
C LEU A 471 -6.11 -17.07 -6.29
N HIS A 472 -7.21 -17.81 -6.14
CA HIS A 472 -7.20 -19.28 -6.19
C HIS A 472 -6.75 -19.78 -7.57
N LYS A 473 -7.22 -19.18 -8.67
CA LYS A 473 -6.78 -19.53 -10.04
C LYS A 473 -5.28 -19.27 -10.26
N ALA A 474 -4.70 -18.31 -9.55
CA ALA A 474 -3.29 -17.90 -9.66
C ALA A 474 -2.35 -18.61 -8.67
N ARG A 475 -2.86 -19.45 -7.76
CA ARG A 475 -2.14 -19.93 -6.57
C ARG A 475 -0.83 -20.69 -6.86
N ASN A 476 -0.74 -21.41 -7.98
CA ASN A 476 0.43 -22.26 -8.27
C ASN A 476 1.55 -21.54 -9.02
N TYR A 477 1.36 -20.31 -9.49
CA TYR A 477 2.35 -19.62 -10.31
C TYR A 477 3.62 -19.30 -9.53
N ARG A 478 3.52 -18.52 -8.44
CA ARG A 478 4.71 -18.10 -7.68
C ARG A 478 5.48 -19.27 -7.05
N PRO A 479 4.83 -20.26 -6.40
CA PRO A 479 5.55 -21.41 -5.85
C PRO A 479 6.28 -22.25 -6.90
N ALA A 480 5.80 -22.28 -8.16
CA ALA A 480 6.46 -23.03 -9.21
C ALA A 480 7.88 -22.52 -9.51
N PHE A 481 8.17 -21.24 -9.23
CA PHE A 481 9.49 -20.65 -9.42
C PHE A 481 10.48 -20.96 -8.29
N GLU A 482 10.06 -21.64 -7.21
CA GLU A 482 10.99 -22.20 -6.23
C GLU A 482 11.91 -23.26 -6.86
N TYR A 483 11.50 -23.86 -7.98
CA TYR A 483 12.30 -24.79 -8.78
C TYR A 483 13.17 -24.10 -9.83
N GLY A 484 13.19 -22.76 -9.86
CA GLY A 484 13.92 -21.95 -10.83
C GLY A 484 13.06 -21.51 -12.03
N LEU A 485 13.65 -20.66 -12.87
CA LEU A 485 12.97 -19.95 -13.96
C LEU A 485 12.30 -20.89 -14.97
N PHE A 486 13.03 -21.88 -15.51
CA PHE A 486 12.50 -22.73 -16.59
C PHE A 486 11.42 -23.71 -16.10
N PRO A 487 11.59 -24.44 -14.97
CA PRO A 487 10.51 -25.25 -14.42
C PRO A 487 9.30 -24.39 -14.02
N GLY A 488 9.54 -23.21 -13.44
CA GLY A 488 8.48 -22.25 -13.10
C GLY A 488 7.67 -21.81 -14.31
N LEU A 489 8.33 -21.50 -15.43
CA LEU A 489 7.68 -21.17 -16.69
C LEU A 489 6.87 -22.34 -17.27
N ALA A 490 7.41 -23.57 -17.24
CA ALA A 490 6.72 -24.75 -17.74
C ALA A 490 5.44 -25.04 -16.95
N ILE A 491 5.50 -24.99 -15.63
CA ILE A 491 4.33 -25.17 -14.75
C ILE A 491 3.34 -24.02 -14.93
N SER A 492 3.82 -22.77 -15.03
CA SER A 492 2.95 -21.61 -15.26
C SER A 492 2.22 -21.71 -16.60
N ALA A 493 2.89 -22.19 -17.66
CA ALA A 493 2.27 -22.43 -18.95
C ALA A 493 1.20 -23.54 -18.88
N LEU A 494 1.48 -24.64 -18.16
CA LEU A 494 0.52 -25.71 -17.92
C LEU A 494 -0.72 -25.19 -17.17
N GLU A 495 -0.52 -24.43 -16.09
CA GLU A 495 -1.58 -23.79 -15.30
C GLU A 495 -2.41 -22.81 -16.12
N HIS A 496 -1.78 -22.04 -17.01
CA HIS A 496 -2.45 -21.04 -17.83
C HIS A 496 -3.24 -21.65 -18.99
N TYR A 497 -2.55 -22.41 -19.85
CA TYR A 497 -3.08 -22.82 -21.16
C TYR A 497 -3.88 -24.13 -21.10
N VAL A 498 -3.56 -25.03 -20.18
CA VAL A 498 -4.18 -26.37 -20.11
C VAL A 498 -5.16 -26.44 -18.94
N LEU A 499 -4.67 -26.25 -17.71
CA LEU A 499 -5.45 -26.48 -16.49
C LEU A 499 -6.34 -25.29 -16.13
N LYS A 500 -6.04 -24.09 -16.65
CA LYS A 500 -6.77 -22.84 -16.40
C LYS A 500 -6.99 -22.57 -14.91
N GLY A 501 -5.97 -22.85 -14.09
CA GLY A 501 -6.00 -22.70 -12.63
C GLY A 501 -6.86 -23.73 -11.87
N LYS A 502 -7.35 -24.78 -12.54
CA LYS A 502 -8.18 -25.86 -11.96
C LYS A 502 -7.38 -27.09 -11.51
N SER A 503 -6.07 -26.94 -11.28
CA SER A 503 -5.24 -28.04 -10.76
C SER A 503 -5.85 -28.64 -9.49
N PRO A 504 -5.78 -29.97 -9.29
CA PRO A 504 -6.32 -30.62 -8.10
C PRO A 504 -5.43 -30.46 -6.86
N PHE A 505 -4.26 -29.83 -6.99
CA PHE A 505 -3.31 -29.59 -5.92
C PHE A 505 -2.95 -28.10 -5.80
N THR A 506 -2.36 -27.75 -4.66
CA THR A 506 -1.83 -26.41 -4.37
C THR A 506 -0.38 -26.55 -3.94
N LEU A 507 0.53 -25.93 -4.71
CA LEU A 507 1.95 -25.90 -4.40
C LEU A 507 2.21 -25.07 -3.13
N LYS A 508 3.29 -25.39 -2.41
CA LYS A 508 3.71 -24.68 -1.20
C LYS A 508 4.91 -23.79 -1.48
N HIS A 509 5.01 -22.68 -0.74
CA HIS A 509 6.19 -21.83 -0.75
C HIS A 509 7.36 -22.55 -0.12
N GLY A 510 8.57 -22.13 -0.50
CA GLY A 510 9.81 -22.56 0.13
C GLY A 510 9.99 -21.95 1.52
N LYS A 511 11.25 -21.66 1.89
CA LYS A 511 11.55 -21.00 3.16
C LYS A 511 11.02 -19.55 3.16
N PRO A 512 10.80 -18.95 4.35
CA PRO A 512 10.59 -17.51 4.45
C PRO A 512 11.74 -16.72 3.82
N ASP A 513 11.43 -15.57 3.20
CA ASP A 513 12.41 -14.76 2.47
C ASP A 513 13.67 -14.44 3.30
N HIS A 514 13.49 -14.12 4.59
CA HIS A 514 14.59 -13.77 5.50
C HIS A 514 15.50 -14.96 5.88
N GLU A 515 15.13 -16.19 5.54
CA GLU A 515 15.92 -17.42 5.73
C GLU A 515 16.49 -17.96 4.41
N ALA A 516 16.19 -17.33 3.27
CA ALA A 516 16.55 -17.82 1.95
C ALA A 516 18.01 -17.50 1.56
N THR A 517 18.58 -16.41 2.07
CA THR A 517 19.94 -15.98 1.72
C THR A 517 20.99 -16.96 2.26
N ASN A 518 21.89 -17.41 1.39
CA ASN A 518 22.99 -18.29 1.77
C ASN A 518 24.17 -17.51 2.39
N VAL A 519 25.05 -18.22 3.08
CA VAL A 519 26.29 -17.64 3.60
C VAL A 519 27.22 -17.14 2.48
N ALA A 520 27.86 -15.98 2.68
CA ALA A 520 28.64 -15.28 1.65
C ALA A 520 29.77 -16.10 1.04
N ARG A 521 30.44 -16.97 1.81
CA ARG A 521 31.54 -17.84 1.31
C ARG A 521 31.13 -18.83 0.21
N LEU A 522 29.82 -19.05 0.02
CA LEU A 522 29.29 -19.91 -1.05
C LEU A 522 29.04 -19.16 -2.36
N HIS A 523 29.28 -17.85 -2.39
CA HIS A 523 29.00 -16.99 -3.54
C HIS A 523 30.21 -16.14 -3.90
N SER A 524 30.30 -15.79 -5.17
CA SER A 524 31.26 -14.79 -5.64
C SER A 524 30.62 -13.40 -5.64
N PRO A 525 31.34 -12.35 -5.19
CA PRO A 525 30.85 -10.97 -5.31
C PRO A 525 30.50 -10.62 -6.76
N ILE A 526 29.38 -9.91 -6.94
CA ILE A 526 28.95 -9.44 -8.26
C ILE A 526 29.61 -8.09 -8.53
N GLN A 527 30.32 -8.00 -9.66
CA GLN A 527 30.88 -6.73 -10.11
C GLN A 527 29.84 -5.98 -10.96
N TYR A 528 29.25 -4.95 -10.36
CA TYR A 528 28.32 -4.06 -11.05
C TYR A 528 29.07 -2.95 -11.80
N PRO A 529 28.67 -2.61 -13.04
CA PRO A 529 29.24 -1.48 -13.76
C PRO A 529 29.01 -0.17 -13.00
N LYS A 530 29.94 0.78 -13.12
CA LYS A 530 29.72 2.13 -12.58
C LYS A 530 28.58 2.83 -13.32
N PRO A 531 27.76 3.64 -12.64
CA PRO A 531 26.73 4.44 -13.30
C PRO A 531 27.36 5.42 -14.29
N ASP A 532 26.71 5.64 -15.43
CA ASP A 532 27.18 6.53 -16.50
C ASP A 532 26.63 7.97 -16.38
N GLY A 533 25.68 8.19 -15.46
CA GLY A 533 25.00 9.47 -15.27
C GLY A 533 24.02 9.83 -16.38
N ILE A 534 23.75 8.91 -17.32
CA ILE A 534 22.88 9.12 -18.47
C ILE A 534 21.73 8.11 -18.45
N LEU A 535 22.05 6.81 -18.44
CA LEU A 535 21.09 5.71 -18.34
C LEU A 535 21.06 5.15 -16.94
N SER A 536 22.20 5.11 -16.26
CA SER A 536 22.33 4.60 -14.90
C SER A 536 22.88 5.66 -13.94
N PHE A 537 22.38 5.62 -12.70
CA PHE A 537 22.67 6.62 -11.66
C PHE A 537 23.12 5.92 -10.38
N ASP A 538 23.82 6.66 -9.52
CA ASP A 538 24.08 6.24 -8.15
C ASP A 538 22.86 6.47 -7.24
N VAL A 539 22.84 5.77 -6.10
CA VAL A 539 21.71 5.81 -5.15
C VAL A 539 21.42 7.23 -4.65
N PRO A 540 22.39 8.04 -4.18
CA PRO A 540 22.13 9.44 -3.80
C PRO A 540 21.44 10.26 -4.90
N THR A 541 21.91 10.16 -6.14
CA THR A 541 21.29 10.85 -7.28
C THR A 541 19.83 10.40 -7.47
N SER A 542 19.56 9.09 -7.41
CA SER A 542 18.18 8.58 -7.49
C SER A 542 17.30 9.05 -6.33
N LEU A 543 17.82 9.12 -5.11
CA LEU A 543 17.05 9.58 -3.95
C LEU A 543 16.68 11.06 -4.06
N HIS A 544 17.51 11.89 -4.69
CA HIS A 544 17.20 13.29 -4.95
C HIS A 544 16.07 13.46 -5.97
N SER A 545 15.99 12.60 -6.99
CA SER A 545 14.86 12.55 -7.92
C SER A 545 13.60 11.89 -7.35
N GLY A 546 13.66 11.32 -6.14
CA GLY A 546 12.55 10.61 -5.49
C GLY A 546 11.72 11.45 -4.51
N THR A 547 12.16 12.67 -4.23
CA THR A 547 11.42 13.72 -3.49
C THR A 547 10.74 14.65 -4.46
#